data_AF-A0AAD6UXG8-F1
#
_entry.id   AF-A0AAD6UXG8-F1
#
_cell.length_a   1.000
_cell.length_b   1.000
_cell.length_c   1.000
_cell.angle_alpha   90.00
_cell.angle_beta   90.00
_cell.angle_gamma   90.00
#
_symmetry.space_group_name_H-M   'P 1'
#
loop_
_entity.id
_entity.type
_entity.pdbx_description
1 polymer ?
#
loop_
_entity_poly.entity_id
_entity_poly.type
_entity_poly.pdbx_seq_one_letter_code
_entity_poly.pdbx_strand_id
1 'polypeptide(L)'
;VPPFYMMAFEVGGTPDTSFIGTDASALEWTVSHPLLLGVVDSRGISGGLDPSLYTCLPAPDTRPPFTVSANVSGTLDTCAPWDLTIQGGTPPYNITLAAANAPDVTNVTLGPIDSAFTYINRADPGTVLIGAFHRIAG
;
A
#
# COMPACT_ATOMS: atom_id res chain seq x y z
N VAL A 1 11.69 14.33 11.34
CA VAL A 1 13.12 14.66 11.09
C VAL A 1 13.48 14.10 9.72
N PRO A 2 14.18 14.86 8.84
CA PRO A 2 14.62 14.34 7.54
C PRO A 2 15.58 13.16 7.68
N PRO A 3 15.87 12.40 6.60
CA PRO A 3 15.27 12.43 5.27
C PRO A 3 13.79 12.02 5.23
N PHE A 4 13.07 12.44 4.19
CA PHE A 4 11.68 12.10 3.94
C PHE A 4 11.57 11.11 2.78
N TYR A 5 10.64 10.17 2.92
CA TYR A 5 10.34 9.16 1.92
C TYR A 5 8.85 9.18 1.60
N MET A 6 8.52 9.00 0.34
CA MET A 6 7.15 8.74 -0.10
C MET A 6 6.95 7.24 -0.16
N MET A 7 5.90 6.77 0.50
CA MET A 7 5.40 5.42 0.31
C MET A 7 4.18 5.46 -0.60
N ALA A 8 4.22 4.66 -1.66
CA ALA A 8 3.27 4.65 -2.74
C ALA A 8 2.54 3.30 -2.77
N PHE A 9 1.20 3.33 -2.66
CA PHE A 9 0.37 2.12 -2.67
C PHE A 9 -0.41 1.97 -3.97
N GLU A 10 0.02 1.04 -4.83
CA GLU A 10 -0.71 0.67 -6.04
C GLU A 10 -1.87 -0.29 -5.73
N VAL A 11 -2.97 -0.14 -6.47
CA VAL A 11 -4.09 -1.10 -6.40
C VAL A 11 -3.64 -2.46 -6.91
N GLY A 12 -3.45 -3.44 -6.01
CA GLY A 12 -3.03 -4.79 -6.36
C GLY A 12 -1.56 -4.92 -6.80
N GLY A 13 -0.78 -3.85 -6.66
CA GLY A 13 0.62 -3.79 -7.05
C GLY A 13 1.58 -3.90 -5.86
N THR A 14 2.87 -3.67 -6.14
CA THR A 14 3.94 -3.69 -5.13
C THR A 14 4.11 -2.29 -4.54
N PRO A 15 4.08 -2.12 -3.21
CA PRO A 15 4.33 -0.81 -2.61
C PRO A 15 5.76 -0.37 -2.92
N ASP A 16 5.91 0.86 -3.38
CA ASP A 16 7.21 1.46 -3.67
C ASP A 16 7.54 2.53 -2.62
N THR A 17 8.80 2.56 -2.20
CA THR A 17 9.29 3.59 -1.27
C THR A 17 10.41 4.34 -1.92
N SER A 18 10.21 5.63 -2.12
CA SER A 18 11.16 6.49 -2.83
C SER A 18 11.57 7.67 -1.96
N PHE A 19 12.84 8.06 -2.10
CA PHE A 19 13.38 9.23 -1.42
C PHE A 19 12.84 10.50 -2.07
N ILE A 20 12.30 11.43 -1.27
CA ILE A 20 11.65 12.65 -1.77
C ILE A 20 12.31 13.95 -1.30
N GLY A 21 13.34 13.86 -0.45
CA GLY A 21 14.17 15.00 -0.08
C GLY A 21 14.55 15.05 1.39
N THR A 22 15.34 16.07 1.72
CA THR A 22 15.77 16.39 3.09
C THR A 22 15.22 17.72 3.60
N ASP A 23 14.62 18.52 2.73
CA ASP A 23 13.95 19.78 3.06
C ASP A 23 12.43 19.58 3.06
N ALA A 24 11.80 19.75 4.22
CA ALA A 24 10.35 19.55 4.38
C ALA A 24 9.51 20.53 3.56
N SER A 25 10.09 21.64 3.09
CA SER A 25 9.40 22.67 2.31
C SER A 25 9.55 22.51 0.79
N ALA A 26 10.36 21.54 0.34
CA ALA A 26 10.66 21.31 -1.07
C ALA A 26 10.80 19.81 -1.36
N LEU A 27 9.72 19.07 -1.16
CA LEU A 27 9.62 17.64 -1.49
C LEU A 27 8.99 17.48 -2.87
N GLU A 28 9.69 16.84 -3.79
CA GLU A 28 9.19 16.53 -5.13
C GLU A 28 9.18 15.02 -5.35
N TRP A 29 8.10 14.52 -5.94
CA TRP A 29 7.94 13.11 -6.28
C TRP A 29 7.07 12.92 -7.51
N THR A 30 7.45 11.98 -8.38
CA THR A 30 6.78 11.72 -9.65
C THR A 30 6.01 10.40 -9.56
N VAL A 31 4.70 10.48 -9.73
CA VAL A 31 3.73 9.37 -9.66
C VAL A 31 3.74 8.54 -10.95
N SER A 32 3.76 7.20 -10.85
CA SER A 32 3.65 6.27 -11.99
C SER A 32 2.32 5.49 -12.07
N HIS A 33 1.48 5.49 -11.02
CA HIS A 33 0.28 4.65 -10.90
C HIS A 33 -0.82 5.31 -10.03
N PRO A 34 -2.03 4.72 -9.90
CA PRO A 34 -3.05 5.16 -8.93
C PRO A 34 -2.56 4.93 -7.49
N LEU A 35 -2.31 6.00 -6.73
CA LEU A 35 -1.62 5.92 -5.44
C LEU A 35 -2.36 6.72 -4.36
N LEU A 36 -2.30 6.20 -3.13
CA LEU A 36 -2.65 6.89 -1.90
C LEU A 36 -1.34 7.27 -1.21
N LEU A 37 -1.16 8.54 -0.85
CA LEU A 37 0.15 9.08 -0.50
C LEU A 37 0.31 9.24 1.00
N GLY A 38 1.39 8.69 1.55
CA GLY A 38 1.76 8.85 2.95
C GLY A 38 3.20 9.31 3.09
N VAL A 39 3.43 10.32 3.94
CA VAL A 39 4.77 10.81 4.24
C VAL A 39 5.22 10.23 5.58
N VAL A 40 6.40 9.62 5.60
CA VAL A 40 7.06 9.14 6.81
C VAL A 40 8.37 9.88 7.03
N ASP A 41 8.70 10.14 8.30
CA ASP A 41 9.99 10.72 8.68
C ASP A 41 11.08 9.64 8.85
N SER A 42 12.34 10.05 9.02
CA SER A 42 13.48 9.12 9.12
C SER A 42 13.48 8.19 10.35
N ARG A 43 12.56 8.41 11.29
CA ARG A 43 12.33 7.53 12.45
C ARG A 43 11.14 6.59 12.22
N GLY A 44 10.57 6.56 11.02
CA GLY A 44 9.40 5.76 10.67
C GLY A 44 8.09 6.35 11.19
N ILE A 45 8.07 7.62 11.61
CA ILE A 45 6.84 8.25 12.12
C ILE A 45 6.02 8.78 10.94
N SER A 46 4.79 8.28 10.83
CA SER A 46 3.80 8.70 9.83
C SER A 46 3.31 10.13 10.10
N GLY A 47 3.25 10.95 9.04
CA GLY A 47 2.54 12.23 9.02
C GLY A 47 1.06 12.10 8.67
N GLY A 48 0.58 10.87 8.43
CA GLY A 48 -0.75 10.57 7.92
C GLY A 48 -0.76 10.28 6.42
N LEU A 49 -1.91 9.80 5.95
CA LEU A 49 -2.21 9.49 4.56
C LEU A 49 -3.14 10.57 3.97
N ASP A 50 -2.83 11.05 2.77
CA ASP A 50 -3.66 11.99 2.00
C ASP A 50 -5.02 11.34 1.66
N PRO A 51 -6.15 12.03 1.86
CA PRO A 51 -7.47 11.53 1.46
C PRO A 51 -7.67 11.39 -0.06
N SER A 52 -6.83 12.01 -0.88
CA SER A 52 -6.98 12.06 -2.33
C SER A 52 -6.34 10.86 -3.01
N LEU A 53 -7.05 10.26 -3.97
CA LEU A 53 -6.49 9.22 -4.85
C LEU A 53 -5.88 9.87 -6.08
N TYR A 54 -4.57 9.72 -6.28
CA TYR A 54 -3.85 10.33 -7.39
C TYR A 54 -3.73 9.34 -8.54
N THR A 55 -4.22 9.67 -9.73
CA THR A 55 -4.11 8.83 -10.94
C THR A 55 -3.25 9.52 -12.00
N CYS A 56 -2.20 8.86 -12.51
CA CYS A 56 -1.47 9.29 -13.71
C CYS A 56 -1.55 8.25 -14.84
N LEU A 57 -1.13 8.67 -16.04
CA LEU A 57 -1.09 7.90 -17.29
C LEU A 57 -0.32 6.59 -17.16
N PRO A 58 -0.65 5.54 -17.95
CA PRO A 58 -0.20 4.17 -17.72
C PRO A 58 1.32 4.02 -17.81
N ALA A 59 1.92 3.46 -16.75
CA ALA A 59 3.31 3.03 -16.74
C ALA A 59 3.50 1.66 -17.44
N PRO A 60 4.74 1.25 -17.75
CA PRO A 60 5.04 -0.05 -18.34
C PRO A 60 4.64 -1.18 -17.39
N ASP A 61 3.96 -2.18 -17.95
CA ASP A 61 3.33 -3.32 -17.25
C ASP A 61 4.40 -4.28 -16.67
N THR A 62 5.08 -3.90 -15.59
CA THR A 62 5.94 -4.82 -14.82
C THR A 62 5.05 -5.66 -13.90
N ARG A 63 4.32 -6.61 -14.48
CA ARG A 63 3.52 -7.55 -13.71
C ARG A 63 4.40 -8.31 -12.71
N PRO A 64 4.07 -8.29 -11.40
CA PRO A 64 4.77 -9.12 -10.44
C PRO A 64 4.61 -10.61 -10.81
N PRO A 65 5.51 -11.49 -10.36
CA PRO A 65 5.45 -12.93 -10.64
C PRO A 65 4.31 -13.65 -9.90
N PHE A 66 3.44 -12.90 -9.23
CA PHE A 66 2.29 -13.36 -8.48
C PHE A 66 1.06 -12.51 -8.83
N THR A 67 -0.11 -13.04 -8.53
CA THR A 67 -1.40 -12.39 -8.70
C THR A 67 -2.09 -12.27 -7.36
N VAL A 68 -2.88 -11.21 -7.19
CA VAL A 68 -3.67 -10.98 -6.00
C VAL A 68 -5.14 -10.93 -6.40
N SER A 69 -5.97 -11.61 -5.64
CA SER A 69 -7.42 -11.57 -5.78
C SER A 69 -8.04 -11.23 -4.43
N ALA A 70 -9.18 -10.54 -4.47
CA ALA A 70 -9.94 -10.18 -3.29
C ALA A 70 -11.37 -10.72 -3.40
N ASN A 71 -11.98 -11.09 -2.28
CA ASN A 71 -13.40 -11.45 -2.24
C ASN A 71 -14.30 -10.26 -2.63
N VAL A 72 -13.85 -9.04 -2.36
CA VAL A 72 -14.54 -7.77 -2.66
C VAL A 72 -13.56 -6.83 -3.36
N SER A 73 -13.92 -6.38 -4.56
CA SER A 73 -13.18 -5.40 -5.36
C SER A 73 -13.91 -4.06 -5.51
N GLY A 74 -15.09 -3.93 -4.90
CA GLY A 74 -15.93 -2.74 -4.92
C GLY A 74 -16.07 -2.11 -3.53
N THR A 75 -17.31 -1.85 -3.12
CA THR A 75 -17.60 -1.28 -1.80
C THR A 75 -17.49 -2.35 -0.72
N LEU A 76 -16.74 -2.05 0.34
CA LEU A 76 -16.62 -2.88 1.53
C LEU A 76 -17.00 -2.04 2.75
N ASP A 77 -17.94 -2.54 3.54
CA ASP A 77 -18.39 -1.84 4.75
C ASP A 77 -17.26 -1.76 5.80
N THR A 78 -17.26 -0.69 6.59
CA THR A 78 -16.38 -0.61 7.77
C THR A 78 -16.65 -1.80 8.70
N CYS A 79 -15.60 -2.37 9.27
CA CYS A 79 -15.59 -3.60 10.07
C CYS A 79 -15.91 -4.91 9.32
N ALA A 80 -16.14 -4.89 8.02
CA ALA A 80 -16.32 -6.11 7.24
C ALA A 80 -14.98 -6.80 6.92
N PRO A 81 -14.95 -8.14 6.80
CA PRO A 81 -13.75 -8.88 6.42
C PRO A 81 -13.44 -8.72 4.92
N TRP A 82 -12.18 -8.47 4.63
CA TRP A 82 -11.59 -8.42 3.30
C TRP A 82 -10.62 -9.59 3.14
N ASP A 83 -11.02 -10.58 2.33
CA ASP A 83 -10.20 -11.76 2.10
C ASP A 83 -9.33 -11.57 0.87
N LEU A 84 -8.03 -11.68 1.08
CA LEU A 84 -6.98 -11.44 0.09
C LEU A 84 -6.27 -12.77 -0.17
N THR A 85 -6.20 -13.20 -1.43
CA THR A 85 -5.54 -14.44 -1.84
C THR A 85 -4.46 -14.14 -2.86
N ILE A 86 -3.26 -14.64 -2.60
CA ILE A 86 -2.05 -14.48 -3.42
C ILE A 86 -1.78 -15.81 -4.14
N GLN A 87 -1.57 -15.77 -5.45
CA GLN A 87 -1.28 -16.96 -6.25
C GLN A 87 -0.07 -16.73 -7.15
N GLY A 88 0.83 -17.72 -7.24
CA GLY A 88 2.12 -17.59 -7.93
C GLY A 88 3.19 -16.95 -7.05
N GLY A 89 4.39 -16.78 -7.59
CA GLY A 89 5.57 -16.32 -6.83
C GLY A 89 6.12 -17.36 -5.83
N THR A 90 7.12 -16.94 -5.06
CA THR A 90 7.71 -17.73 -3.96
C THR A 90 7.50 -16.95 -2.65
N PRO A 91 6.80 -17.50 -1.65
CA PRO A 91 6.67 -16.90 -0.31
C PRO A 91 8.04 -16.66 0.36
N PRO A 92 8.12 -15.82 1.43
CA PRO A 92 7.03 -15.11 2.10
C PRO A 92 6.65 -13.77 1.46
N TYR A 93 5.42 -13.33 1.73
CA TYR A 93 4.86 -12.06 1.23
C TYR A 93 4.70 -11.03 2.35
N ASN A 94 4.91 -9.77 2.01
CA ASN A 94 4.56 -8.63 2.83
C ASN A 94 3.33 -7.94 2.23
N ILE A 95 2.35 -7.70 3.08
CA ILE A 95 1.13 -6.98 2.76
C ILE A 95 1.18 -5.64 3.50
N THR A 96 0.99 -4.54 2.79
CA THR A 96 0.76 -3.23 3.39
C THR A 96 -0.66 -2.78 3.10
N LEU A 97 -1.38 -2.41 4.14
CA LEU A 97 -2.76 -1.96 4.08
C LEU A 97 -2.83 -0.52 4.53
N ALA A 98 -3.39 0.33 3.67
CA ALA A 98 -3.49 1.77 3.87
C ALA A 98 -4.95 2.20 3.67
N ALA A 99 -5.49 2.95 4.62
CA ALA A 99 -6.82 3.56 4.50
C ALA A 99 -6.67 5.08 4.48
N ALA A 100 -7.48 5.76 3.67
CA ALA A 100 -7.54 7.22 3.67
C ALA A 100 -7.83 7.76 5.08
N ASN A 101 -7.18 8.85 5.48
CA ASN A 101 -7.25 9.46 6.81
C ASN A 101 -6.77 8.57 7.98
N ALA A 102 -6.23 7.37 7.72
CA ALA A 102 -5.67 6.57 8.80
C ALA A 102 -4.37 7.21 9.32
N PRO A 103 -4.13 7.20 10.66
CA PRO A 103 -2.90 7.72 11.24
C PRO A 103 -1.68 6.88 10.83
N ASP A 104 -1.87 5.57 10.65
CA ASP A 104 -0.83 4.59 10.40
C ASP A 104 -1.25 3.57 9.32
N VAL A 105 -0.25 2.98 8.65
CA VAL A 105 -0.43 1.83 7.76
C VAL A 105 -0.26 0.52 8.52
N THR A 106 -0.98 -0.53 8.10
CA THR A 106 -0.82 -1.87 8.68
C THR A 106 0.09 -2.71 7.80
N ASN A 107 1.22 -3.16 8.34
CA ASN A 107 2.14 -4.08 7.66
C ASN A 107 2.03 -5.49 8.23
N VAL A 108 1.92 -6.49 7.36
CA VAL A 108 1.79 -7.89 7.72
C VAL A 108 2.77 -8.72 6.90
N THR A 109 3.62 -9.48 7.59
CA THR A 109 4.44 -10.52 6.97
C THR A 109 3.71 -11.85 7.09
N LEU A 110 3.39 -12.45 5.94
CA LEU A 110 2.81 -13.78 5.89
C LEU A 110 3.84 -14.85 6.24
N GLY A 111 3.36 -15.97 6.79
CA GLY A 111 4.20 -17.13 7.04
C GLY A 111 4.80 -17.72 5.76
N PRO A 112 5.81 -18.59 5.88
CA PRO A 112 6.58 -19.12 4.75
C PRO A 112 5.78 -19.99 3.78
N ILE A 113 4.54 -20.36 4.12
CA ILE A 113 3.63 -21.15 3.28
C ILE A 113 2.28 -20.46 3.08
N ASP A 114 2.06 -19.31 3.71
CA ASP A 114 0.76 -18.66 3.73
C ASP A 114 0.56 -17.87 2.43
N SER A 115 -0.60 -18.07 1.82
CA SER A 115 -1.00 -17.43 0.56
C SER A 115 -2.35 -16.72 0.67
N ALA A 116 -2.91 -16.62 1.87
CA ALA A 116 -4.17 -15.95 2.14
C ALA A 116 -4.09 -15.09 3.40
N PHE A 117 -4.81 -13.98 3.41
CA PHE A 117 -4.90 -13.07 4.54
C PHE A 117 -6.29 -12.44 4.62
N THR A 118 -6.85 -12.38 5.83
CA THR A 118 -8.11 -11.67 6.07
C THR A 118 -7.82 -10.40 6.86
N TYR A 119 -8.19 -9.25 6.29
CA TYR A 119 -8.14 -7.96 6.97
C TYR A 119 -9.54 -7.50 7.37
N ILE A 120 -9.69 -6.94 8.58
CA ILE A 120 -10.93 -6.27 8.95
C ILE A 120 -10.85 -4.82 8.50
N ASN A 121 -11.77 -4.37 7.65
CA ASN A 121 -11.78 -3.00 7.15
C ASN A 121 -11.90 -1.99 8.31
N ARG A 122 -10.90 -1.12 8.44
CA ARG A 122 -10.89 -0.03 9.43
C ARG A 122 -11.00 1.36 8.81
N ALA A 123 -11.24 1.44 7.50
CA ALA A 123 -11.41 2.70 6.81
C ALA A 123 -12.75 3.35 7.19
N ASP A 124 -12.76 4.69 7.22
CA ASP A 124 -13.98 5.45 7.43
C ASP A 124 -14.99 5.19 6.29
N PRO A 125 -16.30 5.19 6.55
CA PRO A 125 -17.31 4.97 5.52
C PRO A 125 -17.17 5.95 4.34
N GLY A 126 -17.24 5.44 3.12
CA GLY A 126 -17.14 6.25 1.89
C GLY A 126 -15.71 6.67 1.52
N THR A 127 -14.70 6.16 2.24
CA THR A 127 -13.28 6.40 1.94
C THR A 127 -12.63 5.21 1.25
N VAL A 128 -11.33 5.34 0.91
CA VAL A 128 -10.59 4.31 0.18
C VAL A 128 -9.75 3.46 1.13
N LEU A 129 -9.72 2.15 0.85
CA LEU A 129 -8.80 1.17 1.40
C LEU A 129 -7.96 0.56 0.26
N ILE A 130 -6.64 0.53 0.42
CA ILE A 130 -5.70 -0.10 -0.53
C ILE A 130 -4.89 -1.18 0.19
N GLY A 131 -4.74 -2.32 -0.48
CA GLY A 131 -3.79 -3.37 -0.13
C GLY A 131 -2.70 -3.46 -1.19
N ALA A 132 -1.45 -3.30 -0.79
CA ALA A 132 -0.27 -3.41 -1.63
C ALA A 132 0.55 -4.65 -1.19
N PHE A 133 1.11 -5.37 -2.15
CA PHE A 133 1.70 -6.69 -1.92
C PHE A 133 3.11 -6.75 -2.49
N HIS A 134 4.06 -7.15 -1.65
CA HIS A 134 5.47 -7.20 -2.01
C HIS A 134 6.07 -8.55 -1.62
N ARG A 135 6.95 -9.09 -2.47
CA ARG A 135 7.73 -10.30 -2.17
C ARG A 135 8.97 -9.94 -1.36
N ILE A 136 9.20 -10.58 -0.22
CA ILE A 136 10.48 -10.45 0.49
C ILE A 136 11.56 -11.15 -0.36
N ALA A 137 12.45 -10.39 -0.98
CA ALA A 137 13.64 -10.95 -1.60
C ALA A 137 14.62 -11.36 -0.49
N GLY A 138 14.94 -12.65 -0.44
CA GLY A 138 16.05 -13.17 0.36
C GLY A 138 17.41 -12.80 -0.23
#